data_AF-A0A1V4YVN2-F1
#
_entry.id   AF-A0A1V4YVN2-F1
#
_cell.length_a   1.000
_cell.length_b   1.000
_cell.length_c   1.000
_cell.angle_alpha   90.00
_cell.angle_beta   90.00
_cell.angle_gamma   90.00
#
_symmetry.space_group_name_H-M   'P 1'
#
loop_
_entity.id
_entity.type
_entity.pdbx_description
1 polymer ?
#
loop_
_entity_poly.entity_id
_entity_poly.type
_entity_poly.pdbx_seq_one_letter_code
_entity_poly.pdbx_strand_id
1 'polypeptide(L)'
;MIDIPAPMCIFCKHLKFGSTKCEAFPGGIPDVILFGSHDHRLPYEGDHGILFELKPGEEASLEEWRELAREAFDSCDSCKSKGH
;
A
#
# COMPACT_ATOMS: atom_id res chain seq x y z
N MET A 1 -5.19 13.65 12.03
CA MET A 1 -5.33 12.91 10.76
C MET A 1 -3.95 12.81 10.16
N ILE A 2 -3.26 11.69 10.40
CA ILE A 2 -2.10 11.35 9.59
C ILE A 2 -2.69 10.37 8.58
N ASP A 3 -3.27 10.91 7.50
CA ASP A 3 -3.48 10.12 6.29
C ASP A 3 -2.08 9.76 5.81
N ILE A 4 -1.61 8.56 6.12
CA ILE A 4 -0.34 8.04 5.60
C ILE A 4 -0.64 7.63 4.17
N PRO A 5 -0.35 8.46 3.15
CA PRO A 5 -0.69 8.12 1.79
C PRO A 5 0.33 7.08 1.32
N ALA A 6 -0.16 6.01 0.71
CA ALA A 6 0.61 5.16 -0.18
C ALA A 6 1.82 4.39 0.43
N PRO A 7 1.66 3.70 1.57
CA PRO A 7 2.80 3.05 2.20
C PRO A 7 3.37 1.87 1.39
N MET A 8 2.57 1.18 0.56
CA MET A 8 3.10 0.15 -0.35
C MET A 8 3.56 0.70 -1.70
N CYS A 9 2.89 1.73 -2.24
CA CYS A 9 3.26 2.32 -3.53
C CYS A 9 4.72 2.80 -3.55
N ILE A 10 5.24 3.34 -2.44
CA ILE A 10 6.62 3.84 -2.36
C ILE A 10 7.67 2.75 -2.63
N PHE A 11 7.33 1.49 -2.39
CA PHE A 11 8.19 0.33 -2.65
C PHE A 11 8.02 -0.22 -4.08
N CYS A 12 7.01 0.23 -4.83
CA CYS A 12 6.76 -0.25 -6.19
C CYS A 12 7.70 0.41 -7.20
N LYS A 13 8.32 -0.37 -8.09
CA LYS A 13 9.20 0.13 -9.16
C LYS A 13 8.48 1.03 -10.16
N HIS A 14 7.16 0.86 -10.30
CA HIS A 14 6.34 1.56 -11.28
C HIS A 14 5.88 2.94 -10.81
N LEU A 15 6.04 3.27 -9.52
CA LEU A 15 5.65 4.57 -8.98
C LEU A 15 6.53 5.69 -9.55
N LYS A 16 5.91 6.75 -10.08
CA LYS A 16 6.63 7.94 -10.52
C LYS A 16 6.93 8.83 -9.30
N PHE A 17 8.23 9.08 -9.08
CA PHE A 17 8.73 9.89 -7.96
C PHE A 17 8.03 11.25 -7.87
N GLY A 18 7.57 11.61 -6.67
CA GLY A 18 6.89 12.89 -6.42
C GLY A 18 5.46 12.97 -7.00
N SER A 19 4.82 11.85 -7.31
CA SER A 19 3.45 11.84 -7.86
C SER A 19 2.59 10.71 -7.29
N THR A 20 1.29 10.80 -7.52
CA THR A 20 0.30 9.74 -7.27
C THR A 20 -0.01 8.93 -8.54
N LYS A 21 0.99 8.78 -9.43
CA LYS A 21 0.85 8.09 -10.73
C LYS A 21 1.84 6.95 -10.83
N CYS A 22 1.44 5.88 -11.50
CA CYS A 22 2.32 4.77 -11.84
C CYS A 22 2.08 4.32 -13.29
N GLU A 23 2.86 3.36 -13.77
CA GLU A 23 2.70 2.81 -15.13
C GLU A 23 1.32 2.16 -15.35
N ALA A 24 0.76 1.52 -14.33
CA ALA A 24 -0.60 0.96 -14.38
C ALA A 24 -1.68 2.06 -14.48
N PHE A 25 -1.47 3.18 -13.78
CA PHE A 25 -2.42 4.30 -13.69
C PHE A 25 -1.77 5.63 -14.07
N PRO A 26 -1.54 5.91 -15.37
CA PRO A 26 -0.92 7.15 -15.82
C PRO A 26 -1.79 8.39 -15.55
N GLY A 27 -3.11 8.21 -15.40
CA GLY A 27 -4.06 9.26 -15.03
C GLY A 27 -4.06 9.62 -13.54
N GLY A 28 -3.58 8.72 -12.68
CA GLY A 28 -3.68 8.83 -11.23
C GLY A 28 -4.12 7.51 -10.60
N ILE A 29 -3.44 7.10 -9.53
CA ILE A 29 -3.77 5.89 -8.78
C ILE A 29 -5.10 6.11 -8.04
N PRO A 30 -6.09 5.21 -8.18
CA PRO A 30 -7.35 5.29 -7.43
C PRO A 30 -7.12 5.36 -5.92
N ASP A 31 -7.91 6.16 -5.21
CA ASP A 31 -7.80 6.36 -3.75
C ASP A 31 -7.85 5.05 -2.96
N VAL A 32 -8.71 4.10 -3.36
CA VAL A 32 -8.81 2.78 -2.71
C VAL A 32 -7.49 2.00 -2.77
N ILE A 33 -6.72 2.18 -3.84
CA ILE A 33 -5.37 1.64 -3.95
C ILE A 33 -4.44 2.56 -3.16
N LEU A 34 -4.40 3.86 -3.47
CA LEU A 34 -3.44 4.80 -2.87
C LEU A 34 -3.46 4.84 -1.33
N PHE A 35 -4.61 4.65 -0.69
CA PHE A 35 -4.76 4.63 0.76
C PHE A 35 -4.73 3.21 1.38
N GLY A 36 -4.43 2.18 0.59
CA GLY A 36 -4.28 0.81 1.11
C GLY A 36 -5.59 0.08 1.42
N SER A 37 -6.73 0.57 0.94
CA SER A 37 -8.01 -0.15 1.07
C SER A 37 -8.08 -1.40 0.16
N HIS A 38 -7.33 -1.39 -0.94
CA HIS A 38 -7.13 -2.53 -1.84
C HIS A 38 -5.66 -2.94 -1.85
N ASP A 39 -5.40 -4.24 -1.72
CA ASP A 39 -4.03 -4.77 -1.77
C ASP A 39 -3.46 -4.60 -3.19
N HIS A 40 -2.35 -3.87 -3.30
CA HIS A 40 -1.77 -3.49 -4.59
C HIS A 40 -1.13 -4.67 -5.34
N ARG A 41 -0.99 -5.82 -4.68
CA ARG A 41 -0.50 -7.06 -5.29
C ARG A 41 -1.62 -7.84 -5.98
N LEU A 42 -2.87 -7.48 -5.72
CA LEU A 42 -4.03 -8.06 -6.38
C LEU A 42 -4.36 -7.25 -7.64
N PRO A 43 -4.81 -7.93 -8.72
CA PRO A 43 -5.27 -7.23 -9.91
C PRO A 43 -6.42 -6.27 -9.57
N TYR A 44 -6.48 -5.16 -10.28
CA TYR A 44 -7.52 -4.15 -10.12
C TYR A 44 -7.99 -3.65 -11.49
N GLU A 45 -9.26 -3.24 -11.58
CA GLU A 45 -9.83 -2.76 -12.83
C GLU A 45 -9.04 -1.55 -13.37
N GLY A 46 -8.54 -1.66 -14.59
CA GLY A 46 -7.76 -0.60 -15.24
C GLY A 46 -6.28 -0.57 -14.87
N ASP A 47 -5.73 -1.61 -14.24
CA ASP A 47 -4.29 -1.75 -13.99
C ASP A 47 -3.45 -2.11 -15.24
N HIS A 48 -4.13 -2.36 -16.37
CA HIS A 48 -3.53 -2.76 -17.65
C HIS A 48 -2.66 -4.03 -17.54
N GLY A 49 -2.93 -4.90 -16.57
CA GLY A 49 -2.15 -6.11 -16.29
C GLY A 49 -0.80 -5.85 -15.63
N ILE A 50 -0.53 -4.62 -15.19
CA ILE A 50 0.70 -4.23 -14.50
C ILE A 50 0.44 -4.34 -12.99
N LEU A 51 1.08 -5.33 -12.37
CA LEU A 51 0.99 -5.57 -10.93
C LEU A 51 2.15 -4.93 -10.16
N PHE A 52 2.05 -4.97 -8.83
CA PHE A 52 3.14 -4.55 -7.95
C PHE A 52 4.42 -5.34 -8.23
N GLU A 53 5.51 -4.62 -8.44
CA GLU A 53 6.86 -5.17 -8.46
C GLU A 53 7.74 -4.32 -7.56
N LEU A 54 8.42 -4.98 -6.62
CA LEU A 54 9.27 -4.34 -5.63
C LEU A 54 10.49 -3.69 -6.30
N LYS A 55 10.87 -2.50 -5.82
CA LYS A 55 12.15 -1.87 -6.19
C LYS A 55 13.31 -2.76 -5.74
N PRO A 56 14.32 -2.98 -6.59
CA PRO A 56 15.47 -3.79 -6.22
C PRO A 56 16.19 -3.18 -5.01
N GLY A 57 16.43 -3.98 -3.97
CA GLY A 57 17.13 -3.56 -2.75
C GLY A 57 16.23 -3.01 -1.64
N GLU A 58 14.92 -2.94 -1.83
CA GLU A 58 13.94 -2.48 -0.83
C GLU A 58 13.28 -3.64 -0.05
N GLU A 59 13.80 -4.86 -0.15
CA GLU A 59 13.25 -6.05 0.50
C GLU A 59 13.22 -5.93 2.04
N ALA A 60 14.31 -5.39 2.61
CA ALA A 60 14.41 -5.17 4.06
C ALA A 60 13.40 -4.11 4.51
N SER A 61 13.35 -2.97 3.83
CA SER A 61 12.42 -1.87 4.11
C SER A 61 10.95 -2.32 4.05
N LEU A 62 10.62 -3.16 3.07
CA LEU A 62 9.27 -3.70 2.91
C LEU A 62 8.91 -4.64 4.06
N GLU A 63 9.82 -5.51 4.48
CA GLU A 63 9.54 -6.45 5.58
C GLU A 63 9.38 -5.71 6.92
N GLU A 64 10.26 -4.77 7.21
CA GLU A 64 10.14 -3.88 8.38
C GLU A 64 8.80 -3.13 8.37
N TRP A 65 8.41 -2.60 7.20
CA TRP A 65 7.12 -1.94 7.05
C TRP A 65 5.93 -2.89 7.30
N ARG A 66 6.01 -4.15 6.86
CA ARG A 66 4.95 -5.16 7.06
C ARG A 66 4.79 -5.54 8.53
N GLU A 67 5.90 -5.64 9.26
CA GLU A 67 5.88 -5.90 10.70
C GLU A 67 5.22 -4.73 11.44
N LEU A 68 5.67 -3.50 11.17
CA LEU A 68 5.07 -2.30 11.75
C LEU A 68 3.58 -2.15 11.41
N ALA A 69 3.18 -2.44 10.17
CA ALA A 69 1.78 -2.40 9.75
C ALA A 69 0.96 -3.46 10.48
N ARG A 70 1.46 -4.70 10.62
CA ARG A 70 0.80 -5.76 11.39
C ARG A 70 0.56 -5.33 12.83
N GLU A 71 1.60 -4.79 13.48
CA GLU A 71 1.51 -4.28 14.85
C GLU A 71 0.53 -3.10 14.97
N ALA A 72 0.51 -2.19 13.99
CA ALA A 72 -0.44 -1.07 13.96
C ALA A 72 -1.91 -1.54 13.80
N PHE A 73 -2.16 -2.59 13.00
CA PHE A 73 -3.47 -3.19 12.86
C PHE A 73 -3.89 -4.00 14.12
N ASP A 74 -2.98 -4.75 14.72
CA ASP A 74 -3.23 -5.48 15.99
C ASP A 74 -3.40 -4.54 17.19
N SER A 75 -2.79 -3.36 17.16
CA SER A 75 -2.94 -2.33 18.20
C SER A 75 -4.36 -1.74 18.28
N CYS A 76 -5.20 -1.97 17.26
CA CYS A 76 -6.63 -1.65 17.29
C CYS A 76 -7.49 -2.78 17.91
N ASP A 77 -6.91 -3.81 18.51
CA ASP A 77 -7.66 -4.84 19.26
C ASP A 77 -7.92 -4.44 20.73
N SER A 78 -7.47 -3.28 21.19
CA SER A 78 -7.87 -2.76 22.51
C SER A 78 -9.37 -2.38 22.59
N CYS A 79 -10.10 -2.41 21.48
CA CYS A 79 -11.56 -2.23 21.45
C CYS A 79 -12.37 -3.54 21.36
N LYS A 80 -11.76 -4.73 21.26
CA LYS A 80 -12.51 -6.01 21.19
C LYS A 80 -12.74 -6.71 22.52
N SER A 81 -12.48 -6.05 23.65
CA SER A 81 -12.86 -6.58 24.97
C SER A 81 -13.85 -5.65 25.66
N LYS A 82 -15.15 -5.75 25.31
CA LYS A 82 -16.33 -5.83 26.21
C LYS A 82 -17.61 -5.98 25.37
N GLY A 83 -17.91 -7.23 25.03
CA GLY A 83 -19.13 -7.58 24.31
C GLY A 83 -19.43 -9.07 24.43
N HIS A 84 -19.65 -9.55 25.65
CA HIS A 84 -20.50 -10.70 25.95
C HIS A 84 -20.98 -10.62 27.39
#